data_AF-A0AAV9EKH9-F1
#
_entry.id   AF-A0AAV9EKH9-F1
#
_cell.length_a   1.000
_cell.length_b   1.000
_cell.length_c   1.000
_cell.angle_alpha   90.00
_cell.angle_beta   90.00
_cell.angle_gamma   90.00
#
_symmetry.space_group_name_H-M   'P 1'
#
loop_
_entity.id
_entity.type
_entity.pdbx_description
1 polymer ?
#
loop_
_entity_poly.entity_id
_entity_poly.type
_entity_poly.pdbx_seq_one_letter_code
_entity_poly.pdbx_strand_id
1 'polypeptide(L)'
;MAPEVMEQLNCYDFKADMWSFGITALELAHGHAPFSKYPPMKVFLMTMQNAPPVLHINREKKFRKSFRAMISTCLVKNLQARPSAERLLRHSVFKKARSQDYIVRTILEGLSTLGDHLKELKLKEDDMIEQQKIPDGKKEEMSQVVPAWLGCFPIKGDLIEAKVVYDQLSTMVKSERWRSEDNCSLVYR
;
A
#
# COMPACT_ATOMS: atom_id res chain seq x y z
N MET A 1 10.97 0.62 1.01
CA MET A 1 12.32 0.43 0.44
C MET A 1 13.36 0.67 1.53
N ALA A 2 14.58 0.14 1.34
CA ALA A 2 15.73 0.40 2.19
C ALA A 2 16.47 1.68 1.79
N PRO A 3 17.23 2.33 2.71
CA PRO A 3 17.89 3.62 2.43
C PRO A 3 18.87 3.57 1.26
N GLU A 4 19.69 2.52 1.15
CA GLU A 4 20.69 2.37 0.08
C GLU A 4 20.07 2.26 -1.32
N VAL A 5 18.85 1.70 -1.41
CA VAL A 5 18.08 1.58 -2.66
C VAL A 5 17.46 2.93 -3.04
N MET A 6 17.14 3.75 -2.03
CA MET A 6 16.68 5.13 -2.21
C MET A 6 17.83 6.07 -2.63
N GLU A 7 19.06 5.81 -2.19
CA GLU A 7 20.25 6.60 -2.56
C GLU A 7 20.78 6.32 -3.97
N GLN A 8 20.36 5.21 -4.61
CA GLN A 8 20.89 4.72 -5.90
C GLN A 8 22.41 4.43 -5.90
N LEU A 9 23.07 4.51 -4.75
CA LEU A 9 24.53 4.36 -4.61
C LEU A 9 25.04 2.93 -4.81
N ASN A 10 24.17 1.93 -4.65
CA ASN A 10 24.50 0.52 -4.85
C ASN A 10 23.38 -0.19 -5.61
N CYS A 11 23.75 -1.16 -6.43
CA CYS A 11 22.80 -2.15 -6.94
C CYS A 11 22.13 -2.87 -5.77
N TYR A 12 20.84 -3.18 -5.92
CA TYR A 12 20.03 -3.87 -4.91
C TYR A 12 20.66 -5.21 -4.50
N ASP A 13 20.63 -5.48 -3.20
CA ASP A 13 21.19 -6.68 -2.56
C ASP A 13 20.17 -7.27 -1.57
N PHE A 14 20.31 -8.56 -1.21
CA PHE A 14 19.38 -9.27 -0.31
C PHE A 14 19.24 -8.59 1.08
N LYS A 15 20.18 -7.72 1.46
CA LYS A 15 20.09 -6.88 2.66
C LYS A 15 18.93 -5.87 2.61
N ALA A 16 18.49 -5.46 1.42
CA ALA A 16 17.33 -4.59 1.23
C ALA A 16 16.02 -5.32 1.58
N ASP A 17 15.94 -6.63 1.34
CA ASP A 17 14.80 -7.46 1.74
C ASP A 17 14.72 -7.61 3.26
N MET A 18 15.87 -7.74 3.92
CA MET A 18 15.94 -7.80 5.38
C MET A 18 15.39 -6.52 6.02
N TRP A 19 15.67 -5.35 5.43
CA TRP A 19 15.04 -4.09 5.84
C TRP A 19 13.53 -4.10 5.56
N SER A 20 13.11 -4.50 4.36
CA SER A 20 11.70 -4.54 3.95
C SER A 20 10.88 -5.47 4.86
N PHE A 21 11.40 -6.64 5.21
CA PHE A 21 10.84 -7.55 6.22
C PHE A 21 10.67 -6.87 7.58
N GLY A 22 11.66 -6.06 8.02
CA GLY A 22 11.56 -5.26 9.25
C GLY A 22 10.42 -4.24 9.21
N ILE A 23 10.17 -3.62 8.05
CA ILE A 23 9.05 -2.71 7.82
C ILE A 23 7.72 -3.45 7.82
N THR A 24 7.61 -4.59 7.13
CA THR A 24 6.41 -5.45 7.16
C THR A 24 6.10 -5.97 8.57
N ALA A 25 7.12 -6.29 9.36
CA ALA A 25 6.93 -6.70 10.77
C ALA A 25 6.41 -5.55 11.66
N LEU A 26 6.76 -4.29 11.37
CA LEU A 26 6.14 -3.12 12.01
C LEU A 26 4.70 -2.93 11.53
N GLU A 27 4.46 -3.08 10.23
CA GLU A 27 3.13 -2.95 9.63
C GLU A 27 2.13 -3.95 10.20
N LEU A 28 2.50 -5.23 10.32
CA LEU A 28 1.69 -6.26 10.97
C LEU A 28 1.45 -6.00 12.47
N ALA A 29 2.29 -5.18 13.11
CA ALA A 29 2.17 -4.81 14.52
C ALA A 29 1.24 -3.59 14.74
N HIS A 30 1.25 -2.64 13.81
CA HIS A 30 0.49 -1.39 13.89
C HIS A 30 -0.80 -1.38 13.06
N GLY A 31 -0.92 -2.27 12.07
CA GLY A 31 -1.97 -2.26 11.05
C GLY A 31 -1.68 -1.33 9.86
N HIS A 32 -0.52 -0.66 9.84
CA HIS A 32 -0.07 0.19 8.74
C HIS A 32 1.45 0.34 8.73
N ALA A 33 2.06 0.52 7.56
CA ALA A 33 3.48 0.85 7.44
C ALA A 33 3.86 2.12 8.26
N PRO A 34 5.12 2.24 8.71
CA PRO A 34 5.65 3.50 9.25
C PRO A 34 5.53 4.63 8.23
N PHE A 35 5.22 5.84 8.71
CA PHE A 35 5.11 7.06 7.88
C PHE A 35 4.02 7.06 6.80
N SER A 36 3.13 6.07 6.74
CA SER A 36 2.04 5.93 5.76
C SER A 36 1.10 7.14 5.62
N LYS A 37 1.05 8.02 6.63
CA LYS A 37 0.25 9.26 6.66
C LYS A 37 0.90 10.44 5.94
N TYR A 38 2.13 10.31 5.44
CA TYR A 38 2.88 11.39 4.81
C TYR A 38 3.02 11.18 3.29
N PRO A 39 3.10 12.26 2.49
CA PRO A 39 3.31 12.15 1.05
C PRO A 39 4.67 11.51 0.73
N PRO A 40 4.82 10.84 -0.44
CA PRO A 40 6.00 10.02 -0.76
C PRO A 40 7.35 10.71 -0.57
N MET A 41 7.49 11.97 -0.99
CA MET A 41 8.72 12.75 -0.82
C MET A 41 9.13 12.93 0.66
N LYS A 42 8.15 13.08 1.56
CA LYS A 42 8.43 13.17 3.00
C LYS A 42 8.82 11.82 3.58
N VAL A 43 8.19 10.72 3.15
CA VAL A 43 8.56 9.36 3.56
C VAL A 43 9.99 9.02 3.11
N PHE A 44 10.37 9.41 1.90
CA PHE A 44 11.73 9.28 1.37
C PHE A 44 12.75 9.99 2.28
N LEU A 45 12.60 11.31 2.48
CA LEU A 45 13.52 12.09 3.33
C LEU A 45 13.58 11.57 4.77
N MET A 46 12.44 11.20 5.36
CA MET A 46 12.40 10.63 6.71
C MET A 46 13.12 9.28 6.79
N THR A 47 13.02 8.43 5.77
CA THR A 47 13.74 7.14 5.70
C THR A 47 15.25 7.36 5.61
N MET A 48 15.67 8.36 4.84
CA MET A 48 17.08 8.67 4.64
C MET A 48 17.74 9.36 5.83
N GLN A 49 17.09 10.36 6.42
CA GLN A 49 17.71 11.27 7.39
C GLN A 49 17.48 10.82 8.84
N ASN A 50 16.27 10.37 9.19
CA ASN A 50 15.93 10.06 10.59
C ASN A 50 16.54 8.74 11.07
N ALA A 51 16.49 8.50 12.38
CA ALA A 51 16.72 7.17 12.93
C ALA A 51 15.69 6.15 12.37
N PRO A 52 16.08 4.87 12.17
CA PRO A 52 15.14 3.83 11.74
C PRO A 52 13.93 3.72 12.68
N PRO A 53 12.73 3.40 12.17
CA PRO A 53 11.55 3.24 13.01
C PRO A 53 11.71 2.03 13.93
N VAL A 54 11.29 2.16 15.19
CA VAL A 54 11.44 1.12 16.23
C VAL A 54 10.15 0.93 17.03
N LEU A 55 9.92 -0.29 17.51
CA LEU A 55 8.87 -0.55 18.49
C LEU A 55 9.29 -0.03 19.87
N HIS A 56 8.66 1.03 20.37
CA HIS A 56 9.01 1.65 21.65
C HIS A 56 8.40 0.89 22.84
N ILE A 57 9.26 0.37 23.73
CA ILE A 57 8.88 -0.40 24.93
C ILE A 57 7.80 0.29 25.77
N ASN A 58 7.91 1.62 25.96
CA ASN A 58 7.01 2.38 26.83
C ASN A 58 5.60 2.53 26.26
N ARG A 59 5.46 2.64 24.93
CA ARG A 59 4.18 2.86 24.24
C ARG A 59 3.48 1.55 23.87
N GLU A 60 4.22 0.48 23.67
CA GLU A 60 3.72 -0.72 22.98
C GLU A 60 3.92 -1.99 23.81
N LYS A 61 3.59 -1.91 25.11
CA LYS A 61 3.84 -2.98 26.10
C LYS A 61 3.31 -4.36 25.67
N LYS A 62 2.27 -4.41 24.81
CA LYS A 62 1.70 -5.64 24.20
C LYS A 62 2.72 -6.53 23.48
N PHE A 63 3.81 -5.98 22.93
CA PHE A 63 4.80 -6.79 22.19
C PHE A 63 5.88 -7.42 23.09
N ARG A 64 6.32 -8.63 22.72
CA ARG A 64 7.40 -9.34 23.41
C ARG A 64 8.75 -8.68 23.12
N LYS A 65 9.65 -8.64 24.12
CA LYS A 65 11.03 -8.11 23.95
C LYS A 65 11.76 -8.73 22.75
N SER A 66 11.61 -10.02 22.52
CA SER A 66 12.18 -10.73 21.37
C SER A 66 11.66 -10.24 20.02
N PHE A 67 10.38 -9.87 19.91
CA PHE A 67 9.83 -9.35 18.65
C PHE A 67 10.40 -7.98 18.31
N ARG A 68 10.54 -7.10 19.33
CA ARG A 68 11.22 -5.80 19.16
C ARG A 68 12.69 -5.98 18.74
N ALA A 69 13.42 -6.89 19.40
CA ALA A 69 14.82 -7.17 19.08
C ALA A 69 15.02 -7.64 17.64
N MET A 70 14.16 -8.54 17.16
CA MET A 70 14.16 -8.99 15.76
C MET A 70 14.03 -7.82 14.78
N ILE A 71 13.03 -6.94 14.98
CA ILE A 71 12.83 -5.75 14.14
C ILE A 71 14.04 -4.82 14.19
N SER A 72 14.60 -4.56 15.39
CA SER A 72 15.80 -3.73 15.55
C SER A 72 17.03 -4.30 14.84
N THR A 73 17.16 -5.62 14.69
CA THR A 73 18.26 -6.21 13.88
C THR A 73 18.06 -6.08 12.37
N CYS A 74 16.82 -5.95 11.92
CA CYS A 74 16.47 -5.76 10.50
C CYS A 74 16.58 -4.30 10.06
N LEU A 75 16.15 -3.37 10.91
CA LEU A 75 16.07 -1.94 10.62
C LEU A 75 17.34 -1.19 11.02
N VAL A 76 18.46 -1.57 10.39
CA VAL A 76 19.78 -0.94 10.59
C VAL A 76 20.25 -0.35 9.27
N LYS A 77 20.60 0.95 9.23
CA LYS A 77 21.08 1.61 8.00
C LYS A 77 22.33 0.91 7.45
N ASN A 78 23.31 0.61 8.30
CA ASN A 78 24.51 -0.14 7.91
C ASN A 78 24.16 -1.55 7.38
N LEU A 79 24.43 -1.77 6.09
CA LEU A 79 24.26 -3.02 5.34
C LEU A 79 24.95 -4.23 5.99
N GLN A 80 26.19 -4.05 6.47
CA GLN A 80 27.00 -5.14 7.03
C GLN A 80 26.48 -5.60 8.40
N ALA A 81 25.81 -4.71 9.13
CA ALA A 81 25.20 -5.02 10.43
C ALA A 81 23.88 -5.80 10.31
N ARG A 82 23.18 -5.72 9.16
CA ARG A 82 21.94 -6.48 8.92
C ARG A 82 22.23 -7.99 8.81
N PRO A 83 21.46 -8.88 9.47
CA PRO A 83 21.64 -10.32 9.35
C PRO A 83 21.26 -10.83 7.96
N SER A 84 21.62 -12.08 7.61
CA SER A 84 20.95 -12.83 6.54
C SER A 84 19.64 -13.42 7.03
N ALA A 85 18.75 -13.84 6.11
CA ALA A 85 17.50 -14.53 6.46
C ALA A 85 17.77 -15.79 7.32
N GLU A 86 18.77 -16.60 6.95
CA GLU A 86 19.19 -17.79 7.69
C GLU A 86 19.64 -17.46 9.14
N ARG A 87 20.41 -16.37 9.33
CA ARG A 87 20.78 -15.90 10.68
C ARG A 87 19.57 -15.37 11.44
N LEU A 88 18.62 -14.71 10.78
CA LEU A 88 17.40 -14.20 11.40
C LEU A 88 16.47 -15.32 11.87
N LEU A 89 16.33 -16.41 11.10
CA LEU A 89 15.51 -17.58 11.48
C LEU A 89 15.95 -18.24 12.79
N ARG A 90 17.23 -18.13 13.17
CA ARG A 90 17.73 -18.61 14.48
C ARG A 90 17.19 -17.80 15.67
N HIS A 91 16.58 -16.63 15.45
CA HIS A 91 16.04 -15.76 16.49
C HIS A 91 14.88 -16.40 17.28
N SER A 92 14.78 -16.10 18.57
CA SER A 92 13.80 -16.74 19.49
C SER A 92 12.32 -16.43 19.22
N VAL A 93 12.02 -15.65 18.18
CA VAL A 93 10.66 -15.37 17.70
C VAL A 93 10.16 -16.56 16.88
N PHE A 94 10.97 -17.04 15.93
CA PHE A 94 10.61 -18.14 15.03
C PHE A 94 10.56 -19.49 15.74
N LYS A 95 11.31 -19.66 16.85
CA LYS A 95 11.16 -20.80 17.78
C LYS A 95 9.76 -20.93 18.42
N LYS A 96 8.89 -19.93 18.24
CA LYS A 96 7.49 -19.92 18.71
C LYS A 96 6.48 -19.81 17.56
N ALA A 97 6.91 -20.06 16.32
CA ALA A 97 6.03 -20.21 15.17
C ALA A 97 5.03 -21.36 15.40
N ARG A 98 3.89 -21.30 14.72
CA ARG A 98 2.82 -22.32 14.79
C ARG A 98 2.60 -22.92 13.39
N SER A 99 1.90 -24.05 13.33
CA SER A 99 1.55 -24.68 12.04
C SER A 99 0.58 -23.81 11.24
N GLN A 100 0.45 -24.13 9.95
CA GLN A 100 -0.54 -23.53 9.06
C GLN A 100 -1.96 -23.67 9.61
N ASP A 101 -2.31 -24.83 10.19
CA ASP A 101 -3.64 -25.09 10.77
C ASP A 101 -3.97 -24.11 11.89
N TYR A 102 -3.00 -23.76 12.74
CA TYR A 102 -3.19 -22.74 13.77
C TYR A 102 -3.51 -21.37 13.16
N ILE A 103 -2.89 -21.02 12.03
CA ILE A 103 -3.13 -19.76 11.32
C ILE A 103 -4.54 -19.75 10.73
N VAL A 104 -4.94 -20.83 10.02
CA VAL A 104 -6.30 -20.98 9.49
C VAL A 104 -7.33 -20.86 10.63
N ARG A 105 -7.15 -21.62 11.71
CA ARG A 105 -8.06 -21.65 12.86
C ARG A 105 -8.14 -20.35 13.67
N THR A 106 -7.10 -19.52 13.64
CA THR A 106 -7.02 -18.30 14.49
C THR A 106 -7.27 -17.01 13.70
N ILE A 107 -7.05 -17.02 12.39
CA ILE A 107 -7.15 -15.81 11.54
C ILE A 107 -8.26 -15.92 10.49
N LEU A 108 -8.52 -17.12 9.94
CA LEU A 108 -9.46 -17.29 8.83
C LEU A 108 -10.83 -17.82 9.27
N GLU A 109 -10.91 -18.59 10.35
CA GLU A 109 -12.20 -19.00 10.92
C GLU A 109 -13.02 -17.78 11.37
N GLY A 110 -14.25 -17.68 10.86
CA GLY A 110 -15.16 -16.55 11.10
C GLY A 110 -15.07 -15.41 10.10
N LEU A 111 -14.13 -15.44 9.14
CA LEU A 111 -14.15 -14.54 7.99
C LEU A 111 -15.05 -15.10 6.88
N SER A 112 -15.91 -14.27 6.31
CA SER A 112 -16.69 -14.57 5.11
C SER A 112 -15.77 -14.82 3.91
N THR A 113 -16.20 -15.67 2.97
CA THR A 113 -15.38 -15.95 1.79
C THR A 113 -15.29 -14.72 0.88
N LEU A 114 -14.24 -14.64 0.06
CA LEU A 114 -14.11 -13.59 -0.96
C LEU A 114 -15.32 -13.56 -1.91
N GLY A 115 -15.92 -14.72 -2.19
CA GLY A 115 -17.13 -14.82 -3.02
C GLY A 115 -18.36 -14.22 -2.35
N ASP A 116 -18.49 -14.33 -1.02
CA ASP A 116 -19.61 -13.75 -0.28
C ASP A 116 -19.46 -12.25 -0.11
N HIS A 117 -18.25 -11.76 0.20
CA HIS A 117 -17.95 -10.33 0.16
C HIS A 117 -18.20 -9.70 -1.22
N LEU A 118 -17.85 -10.40 -2.31
CA LEU A 118 -18.11 -9.89 -3.66
C LEU A 118 -19.61 -9.82 -3.97
N LYS A 119 -20.43 -10.77 -3.50
CA LYS A 119 -21.90 -10.68 -3.62
C LYS A 119 -22.44 -9.51 -2.80
N GLU A 120 -21.97 -9.35 -1.56
CA GLU A 120 -22.42 -8.26 -0.67
C GLU A 120 -22.09 -6.88 -1.23
N LEU A 121 -20.91 -6.71 -1.87
CA LEU A 121 -20.55 -5.48 -2.56
C LEU A 121 -21.43 -5.20 -3.78
N LYS A 122 -21.73 -6.23 -4.60
CA LYS A 122 -22.63 -6.09 -5.75
C LYS A 122 -24.05 -5.72 -5.33
N LEU A 123 -24.60 -6.38 -4.31
CA LEU A 123 -25.93 -6.04 -3.79
C LEU A 123 -26.00 -4.59 -3.31
N LYS A 124 -24.95 -4.08 -2.63
CA LYS A 124 -24.88 -2.67 -2.22
C LYS A 124 -24.75 -1.71 -3.41
N GLU A 125 -24.07 -2.12 -4.48
CA GLU A 125 -23.96 -1.33 -5.73
C GLU A 125 -25.31 -1.28 -6.45
N ASP A 126 -26.00 -2.41 -6.57
CA ASP A 126 -27.36 -2.51 -7.14
C ASP A 126 -28.38 -1.69 -6.32
N ASP A 127 -28.37 -1.81 -4.98
CA ASP A 127 -29.21 -1.01 -4.06
C ASP A 127 -28.97 0.50 -4.24
N MET A 128 -27.71 0.93 -4.39
CA MET A 128 -27.36 2.34 -4.61
C MET A 128 -27.83 2.86 -5.97
N ILE A 129 -27.82 2.02 -7.02
CA ILE A 129 -28.32 2.36 -8.35
C ILE A 129 -29.86 2.44 -8.34
N GLU A 130 -30.54 1.56 -7.60
CA GLU A 130 -32.00 1.57 -7.49
C GLU A 130 -32.50 2.76 -6.68
N GLN A 131 -31.84 3.11 -5.56
CA GLN A 131 -32.16 4.30 -4.76
C GLN A 131 -31.93 5.63 -5.50
N GLN A 132 -31.11 5.66 -6.55
CA GLN A 132 -30.93 6.84 -7.41
C GLN A 132 -32.04 7.02 -8.47
N LYS A 133 -32.94 6.04 -8.66
CA LYS A 133 -34.07 6.14 -9.60
C LYS A 133 -35.32 6.72 -8.93
N ILE A 134 -35.42 8.04 -8.91
CA ILE A 134 -36.65 8.76 -8.55
C ILE A 134 -37.74 8.50 -9.63
N PRO A 135 -39.04 8.33 -9.28
CA PRO A 135 -40.08 7.96 -10.25
C PRO A 135 -40.36 9.05 -11.30
N ASP A 136 -40.44 8.66 -12.57
CA ASP A 136 -40.78 9.54 -13.70
C ASP A 136 -42.27 9.94 -13.62
N GLY A 137 -42.55 11.14 -13.06
CA GLY A 137 -43.89 11.44 -12.55
C GLY A 137 -44.28 12.92 -12.41
N LYS A 138 -43.61 13.83 -13.14
CA LYS A 138 -44.12 15.16 -13.59
C LYS A 138 -42.99 15.94 -14.28
N LYS A 139 -42.94 15.84 -15.61
CA LYS A 139 -42.19 16.78 -16.46
C LYS A 139 -43.10 17.96 -16.77
N GLU A 140 -42.90 19.10 -16.10
CA GLU A 140 -43.10 20.46 -16.61
C GLU A 140 -42.73 21.48 -15.52
N GLU A 141 -42.29 22.68 -15.95
CA GLU A 141 -41.90 23.82 -15.09
C GLU A 141 -40.76 23.61 -14.08
N MET A 142 -39.53 23.42 -14.59
CA MET A 142 -38.37 24.06 -13.95
C MET A 142 -37.31 24.55 -14.95
N SER A 143 -37.79 25.17 -16.03
CA SER A 143 -36.96 26.09 -16.81
C SER A 143 -36.73 27.36 -15.98
N GLN A 144 -35.51 27.90 -15.99
CA GLN A 144 -35.14 29.24 -15.49
C GLN A 144 -35.05 29.49 -13.97
N VAL A 145 -34.45 28.58 -13.20
CA VAL A 145 -33.53 29.00 -12.12
C VAL A 145 -32.31 28.07 -12.13
N VAL A 146 -31.10 28.63 -12.27
CA VAL A 146 -29.85 27.87 -12.07
C VAL A 146 -29.55 27.85 -10.58
N PRO A 147 -29.58 26.70 -9.88
CA PRO A 147 -29.25 26.65 -8.45
C PRO A 147 -27.77 26.99 -8.23
N ALA A 148 -27.48 27.78 -7.20
CA ALA A 148 -26.11 28.27 -6.91
C ALA A 148 -25.06 27.16 -6.69
N TRP A 149 -25.49 25.91 -6.50
CA TRP A 149 -24.63 24.74 -6.28
C TRP A 149 -23.93 24.28 -7.56
N LEU A 150 -24.45 24.63 -8.76
CA LEU A 150 -23.73 24.45 -10.03
C LEU A 150 -22.43 25.29 -10.11
N GLY A 151 -22.21 26.23 -9.19
CA GLY A 151 -20.95 26.96 -9.03
C GLY A 151 -19.90 26.30 -8.14
N CYS A 152 -20.19 25.16 -7.48
CA CYS A 152 -19.26 24.50 -6.56
C CYS A 152 -19.41 22.97 -6.59
N PHE A 153 -18.52 22.32 -7.34
CA PHE A 153 -18.41 20.86 -7.59
C PHE A 153 -19.57 20.27 -8.44
N PRO A 154 -19.23 19.32 -9.34
CA PRO A 154 -19.38 17.92 -8.91
C PRO A 154 -18.35 16.90 -9.43
N ILE A 155 -18.31 15.80 -8.67
CA ILE A 155 -17.75 14.48 -8.99
C ILE A 155 -18.87 13.48 -8.58
N LYS A 156 -19.29 12.49 -9.37
CA LYS A 156 -18.80 11.99 -10.68
C LYS A 156 -19.98 11.76 -11.66
N GLY A 157 -19.74 11.09 -12.79
CA GLY A 157 -20.80 10.71 -13.74
C GLY A 157 -20.27 10.01 -14.99
N ASP A 158 -19.76 8.80 -14.81
CA ASP A 158 -18.96 8.02 -15.77
C ASP A 158 -19.53 7.78 -17.18
N LEU A 159 -18.74 8.16 -18.20
CA LEU A 159 -18.47 7.34 -19.40
C LEU A 159 -17.21 7.83 -20.15
N ILE A 160 -16.83 9.09 -19.95
CA ILE A 160 -15.71 9.75 -20.65
C ILE A 160 -14.34 9.35 -20.06
N GLU A 161 -14.23 9.19 -18.74
CA GLU A 161 -12.94 8.91 -18.10
C GLU A 161 -12.37 7.53 -18.45
N ALA A 162 -13.19 6.50 -18.67
CA ALA A 162 -12.69 5.19 -19.09
C ALA A 162 -11.93 5.27 -20.42
N LYS A 163 -12.38 6.12 -21.35
CA LYS A 163 -11.70 6.34 -22.63
C LYS A 163 -10.43 7.17 -22.48
N VAL A 164 -10.45 8.23 -21.66
CA VAL A 164 -9.26 9.05 -21.37
C VAL A 164 -8.17 8.23 -20.67
N VAL A 165 -8.53 7.42 -19.67
CA VAL A 165 -7.61 6.51 -18.96
C VAL A 165 -7.12 5.40 -19.89
N TYR A 166 -7.98 4.84 -20.76
CA TYR A 166 -7.55 3.85 -21.75
C TYR A 166 -6.60 4.45 -22.79
N ASP A 167 -6.83 5.66 -23.29
CA ASP A 167 -5.95 6.33 -24.24
C ASP A 167 -4.62 6.75 -23.58
N GLN A 168 -4.61 7.12 -22.30
CA GLN A 168 -3.38 7.37 -21.53
C GLN A 168 -2.60 6.08 -21.22
N LEU A 169 -3.27 4.96 -20.89
CA LEU A 169 -2.60 3.66 -20.72
C LEU A 169 -2.12 3.09 -22.06
N SER A 170 -2.88 3.27 -23.15
CA SER A 170 -2.49 2.85 -24.51
C SER A 170 -1.29 3.66 -25.01
N THR A 171 -1.19 4.95 -24.69
CA THR A 171 0.01 5.76 -25.00
C THR A 171 1.20 5.38 -24.12
N MET A 172 1.00 5.03 -22.85
CA MET A 172 2.07 4.47 -21.99
C MET A 172 2.61 3.14 -22.56
N VAL A 173 1.76 2.17 -22.89
CA VAL A 173 2.18 0.88 -23.49
C VAL A 173 2.87 1.08 -24.86
N LYS A 174 2.46 2.07 -25.66
CA LYS A 174 3.17 2.45 -26.90
C LYS A 174 4.54 3.08 -26.63
N SER A 175 4.74 3.76 -25.49
CA SER A 175 6.03 4.29 -25.08
C SER A 175 6.96 3.24 -24.44
N GLU A 176 6.41 2.16 -23.87
CA GLU A 176 7.20 1.01 -23.43
C GLU A 176 7.83 0.27 -24.62
N ARG A 177 7.18 0.27 -25.79
CA ARG A 177 7.75 -0.30 -27.02
C ARG A 177 9.02 0.44 -27.49
N TRP A 178 9.14 1.74 -27.24
CA TRP A 178 10.36 2.51 -27.49
C TRP A 178 11.52 2.17 -26.52
N ARG A 179 11.21 1.59 -25.35
CA ARG A 179 12.22 1.21 -24.35
C ARG A 179 12.91 -0.14 -24.63
N SER A 180 12.50 -0.84 -25.70
CA SER A 180 13.00 -2.17 -26.04
C SER A 180 14.01 -2.22 -27.20
N GLU A 181 14.20 -1.13 -27.95
CA GLU A 181 15.08 -1.15 -29.13
C GLU A 181 16.23 -0.11 -29.10
N ASP A 182 16.11 1.02 -28.38
CA ASP A 182 17.17 2.04 -28.36
C ASP A 182 17.84 2.24 -26.99
N ASN A 183 19.07 1.72 -26.93
CA ASN A 183 20.27 2.16 -26.20
C ASN A 183 20.15 2.82 -24.81
N CYS A 184 20.89 2.21 -23.88
CA CYS A 184 21.27 2.79 -22.60
C CYS A 184 22.34 3.89 -22.77
N SER A 185 21.96 5.04 -23.34
CA SER A 185 22.82 6.23 -23.46
C SER A 185 22.01 7.52 -23.51
N LEU A 186 22.50 8.56 -22.83
CA LEU A 186 21.99 9.94 -22.80
C LEU A 186 20.74 10.20 -21.93
N VAL A 187 20.96 10.28 -20.61
CA VAL A 187 20.17 11.16 -19.72
C VAL A 187 21.04 12.35 -19.34
N TYR A 188 21.01 13.40 -20.17
CA TYR A 188 21.44 14.76 -19.81
C TYR A 188 20.86 15.80 -20.79
N ARG A 189 19.59 16.17 -20.57
CA ARG A 189 19.07 17.56 -20.63
C ARG A 189 17.64 17.60 -20.12
#